data_AF-A0A2A6PY10-F1
#
_entry.id   AF-A0A2A6PY10-F1
#
_cell.length_a   1.000
_cell.length_b   1.000
_cell.length_c   1.000
_cell.angle_alpha   90.00
_cell.angle_beta   90.00
_cell.angle_gamma   90.00
#
_symmetry.space_group_name_H-M   'P 1'
#
loop_
_entity.id
_entity.type
_entity.pdbx_description
1 polymer ?
#
loop_
_entity_poly.entity_id
_entity_poly.type
_entity_poly.pdbx_seq_one_letter_code
_entity_poly.pdbx_strand_id
1 'polypeptide(L)'
;MFDRIGILVLSIEWIVFGSMHFSMTAETIRMIPNWVPDAYKPMVGITSGMLEVTIGVLVLVPLTRKWAAAVSLFLLIAYIPAVYQILAHDADFAGGTLLQTSFRVAIVPNNVFLGICSVYLLMHPEASLTSPATTRRPSIDFGQAGLAILLIAILLLMSNCAGFLAITFGPQGNRGTAYLWAMMCIATGALVGFLFAVPRVNPSVPSRSALVANTNIEQVSDWLTKILVGVGLINFRQIGGFIDGLAVDLAQSLGTQAAPVGKPFALSLIVYFFVVGLIQGYLLTRLFLSRQFGPPEGVTP
;
A
#
# COMPACT_ATOMS: atom_id res chain seq x y z
N MET A 1 -19.18 0.67 12.34
CA MET A 1 -19.15 0.01 11.01
C MET A 1 -18.59 0.95 9.96
N PHE A 2 -19.09 2.18 9.90
CA PHE A 2 -18.60 3.21 8.98
C PHE A 2 -17.12 3.57 9.20
N ASP A 3 -16.60 3.50 10.43
CA ASP A 3 -15.15 3.63 10.73
C ASP A 3 -14.27 2.75 9.84
N ARG A 4 -14.60 1.45 9.77
CA ARG A 4 -13.82 0.47 9.01
C ARG A 4 -13.93 0.74 7.52
N ILE A 5 -15.14 1.05 7.06
CA ILE A 5 -15.41 1.35 5.66
C ILE A 5 -14.62 2.59 5.23
N GLY A 6 -14.71 3.69 5.99
CA GLY A 6 -14.01 4.94 5.68
C GLY A 6 -12.49 4.75 5.64
N ILE A 7 -11.91 4.05 6.63
CA ILE A 7 -10.47 3.79 6.67
C ILE A 7 -10.03 2.91 5.49
N LEU A 8 -10.74 1.80 5.24
CA LEU A 8 -10.34 0.84 4.21
C LEU A 8 -10.55 1.39 2.80
N VAL A 9 -11.68 2.05 2.54
CA VAL A 9 -11.97 2.63 1.23
C VAL A 9 -10.93 3.69 0.89
N LEU A 10 -10.68 4.66 1.77
CA LEU A 10 -9.66 5.69 1.51
C LEU A 10 -8.28 5.09 1.33
N SER A 11 -7.91 4.12 2.17
CA SER A 11 -6.59 3.48 2.06
C SER A 11 -6.42 2.75 0.73
N ILE A 12 -7.38 1.89 0.37
CA ILE A 12 -7.32 1.07 -0.84
C ILE A 12 -7.35 1.95 -2.08
N GLU A 13 -8.29 2.88 -2.15
CA GLU A 13 -8.49 3.74 -3.33
C GLU A 13 -7.25 4.60 -3.58
N TRP A 14 -6.70 5.25 -2.55
CA TRP A 14 -5.49 6.05 -2.71
C TRP A 14 -4.26 5.23 -3.10
N ILE A 15 -4.12 4.01 -2.57
CA ILE A 15 -2.99 3.13 -2.95
C ILE A 15 -3.17 2.65 -4.40
N VAL A 16 -4.38 2.27 -4.79
CA VAL A 16 -4.67 1.77 -6.15
C VAL A 16 -4.51 2.89 -7.18
N PHE A 17 -5.18 4.03 -6.99
CA PHE A 17 -5.07 5.17 -7.89
C PHE A 17 -3.64 5.70 -7.94
N GLY A 18 -3.00 5.91 -6.79
CA GLY A 18 -1.60 6.33 -6.74
C GLY A 18 -0.64 5.35 -7.44
N SER A 19 -0.92 4.05 -7.40
CA SER A 19 -0.13 3.05 -8.14
C SER A 19 -0.35 3.11 -9.66
N MET A 20 -1.54 3.54 -10.11
CA MET A 20 -1.83 3.72 -11.54
C MET A 20 -1.00 4.85 -12.16
N HIS A 21 -0.60 5.86 -11.39
CA HIS A 21 0.29 6.92 -11.88
C HIS A 21 1.64 6.37 -12.39
N PHE A 22 2.12 5.27 -11.80
CA PHE A 22 3.36 4.62 -12.21
C PHE A 22 3.16 3.54 -13.28
N SER A 23 1.99 2.89 -13.26
CA SER A 23 1.67 1.78 -14.16
C SER A 23 1.11 2.24 -15.50
N MET A 24 0.45 3.40 -15.52
CA MET A 24 -0.28 3.96 -16.67
C MET A 24 0.15 5.41 -16.94
N THR A 25 1.45 5.67 -16.91
CA THR A 25 2.05 7.02 -17.00
C THR A 25 1.54 7.84 -18.18
N ALA A 26 1.38 7.22 -19.36
CA ALA A 26 0.88 7.89 -20.56
C ALA A 26 -0.56 8.39 -20.40
N GLU A 27 -1.44 7.58 -19.79
CA GLU A 27 -2.83 7.95 -19.54
C GLU A 27 -2.91 9.01 -18.44
N THR A 28 -2.14 8.85 -17.36
CA THR A 28 -2.06 9.85 -16.28
C THR A 28 -1.64 11.22 -16.81
N ILE A 29 -0.65 11.30 -17.70
CA ILE A 29 -0.21 12.57 -18.30
C ILE A 29 -1.33 13.23 -19.12
N ARG A 30 -2.16 12.45 -19.81
CA ARG A 30 -3.32 12.96 -20.57
C ARG A 30 -4.43 13.50 -19.67
N MET A 31 -4.56 12.96 -18.46
CA MET A 31 -5.55 13.40 -17.46
C MET A 31 -5.15 14.71 -16.78
N ILE A 32 -3.87 15.10 -16.82
CA ILE A 32 -3.39 16.35 -16.20
C ILE A 32 -3.91 17.55 -17.01
N PRO A 33 -4.44 18.59 -16.34
CA PRO A 33 -5.02 19.74 -17.03
C PRO A 33 -4.09 20.44 -18.02
N ASN A 34 -4.67 20.96 -19.11
CA ASN A 34 -3.91 21.60 -20.20
C ASN A 34 -3.16 22.89 -19.79
N TRP A 35 -3.52 23.52 -18.68
CA TRP A 35 -2.82 24.69 -18.16
C TRP A 35 -1.49 24.34 -17.46
N VAL A 36 -1.25 23.06 -17.14
CA VAL A 36 0.05 22.57 -16.68
C VAL A 36 0.94 22.37 -17.91
N PRO A 37 2.13 23.02 -18.00
CA PRO A 37 3.01 22.85 -19.14
C PRO A 37 3.45 21.39 -19.30
N ASP A 38 3.52 20.89 -20.53
CA ASP A 38 3.82 19.48 -20.83
C ASP A 38 5.15 19.00 -20.23
N ALA A 39 6.15 19.89 -20.13
CA ALA A 39 7.44 19.60 -19.51
C ALA A 39 7.32 19.20 -18.02
N TYR A 40 6.28 19.66 -17.31
CA TYR A 40 6.08 19.39 -15.88
C TYR A 40 5.06 18.28 -15.62
N LYS A 41 4.25 17.87 -16.61
CA LYS A 41 3.22 16.83 -16.44
C LYS A 41 3.78 15.50 -15.92
N PRO A 42 4.94 14.98 -16.38
CA PRO A 42 5.52 13.76 -15.82
C PRO A 42 5.87 13.89 -14.34
N MET A 43 6.42 15.04 -13.94
CA MET A 43 6.77 15.32 -12.55
C MET A 43 5.52 15.42 -11.67
N VAL A 44 4.48 16.13 -12.14
CA VAL A 44 3.20 16.24 -11.44
C VAL A 44 2.58 14.85 -11.24
N GLY A 45 2.55 14.01 -12.27
CA GLY A 45 2.02 12.65 -12.17
C GLY A 45 2.77 11.76 -11.18
N ILE A 46 4.11 11.81 -11.16
CA ILE A 46 4.93 11.03 -10.22
C ILE A 46 4.70 11.52 -8.79
N THR A 47 4.78 12.84 -8.56
CA THR A 47 4.64 13.43 -7.23
C THR A 47 3.24 13.23 -6.65
N SER A 48 2.21 13.32 -7.48
CA SER A 48 0.84 13.03 -7.07
C SER A 48 0.67 11.56 -6.71
N GLY A 49 1.17 10.62 -7.54
CA GLY A 49 1.11 9.19 -7.26
C GLY A 49 1.81 8.80 -5.96
N MET A 50 2.98 9.40 -5.69
CA MET A 50 3.70 9.19 -4.43
C MET A 50 2.88 9.70 -3.23
N LEU A 51 2.27 10.87 -3.37
CA LEU A 51 1.46 11.48 -2.33
C LEU A 51 0.21 10.64 -2.04
N GLU A 52 -0.49 10.17 -3.07
CA GLU A 52 -1.67 9.31 -2.94
C GLU A 52 -1.34 8.00 -2.22
N VAL A 53 -0.31 7.26 -2.66
CA VAL A 53 0.10 6.02 -1.99
C VAL A 53 0.48 6.29 -0.53
N THR A 54 1.23 7.37 -0.28
CA THR A 54 1.64 7.75 1.07
C THR A 54 0.42 8.03 1.96
N ILE A 55 -0.53 8.81 1.48
CA ILE A 55 -1.76 9.13 2.23
C ILE A 55 -2.61 7.89 2.46
N GLY A 56 -2.74 7.01 1.46
CA GLY A 56 -3.47 5.74 1.60
C GLY A 56 -2.88 4.85 2.70
N VAL A 57 -1.55 4.82 2.87
CA VAL A 57 -0.89 4.12 3.98
C VAL A 57 -1.10 4.86 5.31
N LEU A 58 -0.96 6.19 5.34
CA LEU A 58 -1.09 7.00 6.56
C LEU A 58 -2.51 7.01 7.12
N VAL A 59 -3.55 6.75 6.32
CA VAL A 59 -4.94 6.58 6.80
C VAL A 59 -5.10 5.33 7.69
N LEU A 60 -4.30 4.29 7.47
CA LEU A 60 -4.35 3.06 8.27
C LEU A 60 -3.80 3.27 9.69
N VAL A 61 -2.85 4.20 9.84
CA VAL A 61 -2.17 4.47 11.11
C VAL A 61 -3.00 5.45 11.96
N PRO A 62 -3.47 5.05 13.17
CA PRO A 62 -4.37 5.89 13.96
C PRO A 62 -3.83 7.28 14.29
N LEU A 63 -2.54 7.38 14.58
CA LEU A 63 -1.87 8.64 14.95
C LEU A 63 -1.86 9.67 13.81
N THR A 64 -1.85 9.22 12.56
CA THR A 64 -1.77 10.10 11.38
C THR A 64 -3.10 10.27 10.67
N ARG A 65 -4.14 9.54 11.08
CA ARG A 65 -5.41 9.44 10.34
C ARG A 65 -6.10 10.76 10.12
N LYS A 66 -6.17 11.62 11.13
CA LYS A 66 -6.80 12.94 11.01
C LYS A 66 -6.11 13.79 9.94
N TRP A 67 -4.79 13.83 9.96
CA TRP A 67 -3.99 14.54 8.98
C TRP A 67 -4.11 13.92 7.59
N ALA A 68 -4.04 12.59 7.51
CA ALA A 68 -4.19 11.87 6.25
C ALA A 68 -5.58 12.09 5.62
N ALA A 69 -6.64 12.17 6.44
CA ALA A 69 -7.99 12.50 5.98
C ALA A 69 -8.12 13.96 5.51
N ALA A 70 -7.45 14.90 6.19
CA ALA A 70 -7.37 16.31 5.74
C ALA A 70 -6.67 16.42 4.38
N VAL A 71 -5.53 15.75 4.22
CA VAL A 71 -4.79 15.76 2.96
C VAL A 71 -5.56 15.01 1.88
N SER A 72 -6.25 13.92 2.20
CA SER A 72 -7.16 13.24 1.26
C SER A 72 -8.22 14.19 0.72
N LEU A 73 -8.87 14.96 1.61
CA LEU A 73 -9.88 15.94 1.20
C LEU A 73 -9.28 17.05 0.33
N PHE A 74 -8.10 17.53 0.69
CA PHE A 74 -7.36 18.51 -0.13
C PHE A 74 -7.03 17.94 -1.52
N LEU A 75 -6.56 16.69 -1.61
CA LEU A 75 -6.23 16.06 -2.89
C LEU A 75 -7.46 15.90 -3.78
N LEU A 76 -8.59 15.48 -3.22
CA LEU A 76 -9.85 15.37 -3.96
C LEU A 76 -10.27 16.71 -4.57
N ILE A 77 -10.09 17.82 -3.83
CA ILE A 77 -10.35 19.16 -4.34
C ILE A 77 -9.33 19.54 -5.42
N ALA A 78 -8.05 19.28 -5.17
CA ALA A 78 -6.97 19.57 -6.12
C ALA A 78 -7.11 18.79 -7.44
N TYR A 79 -7.79 17.63 -7.42
CA TYR A 79 -8.01 16.80 -8.61
C TYR A 79 -9.30 17.13 -9.36
N ILE A 80 -10.14 18.05 -8.89
CA ILE A 80 -11.33 18.50 -9.63
C ILE A 80 -10.99 18.92 -11.08
N PRO A 81 -9.91 19.70 -11.34
CA PRO A 81 -9.53 20.03 -12.71
C PRO A 81 -9.18 18.80 -13.57
N ALA A 82 -8.52 17.78 -12.99
CA ALA A 82 -8.19 16.55 -13.70
C ALA A 82 -9.45 15.71 -13.98
N VAL A 83 -10.38 15.63 -13.02
CA VAL A 83 -11.70 14.99 -13.21
C VAL A 83 -12.49 15.70 -14.30
N TYR A 84 -12.49 17.03 -14.33
CA TYR A 84 -13.12 17.80 -15.41
C TYR A 84 -12.49 17.49 -16.77
N GLN A 85 -11.15 17.45 -16.85
CA GLN A 85 -10.42 17.09 -18.07
C GLN A 85 -10.85 15.72 -18.59
N ILE A 86 -10.94 14.72 -17.70
CA ILE A 86 -11.39 13.35 -18.00
C ILE A 86 -12.82 13.33 -18.56
N LEU A 87 -13.72 14.18 -18.05
CA LEU A 87 -15.13 14.22 -18.46
C LEU A 87 -15.40 15.09 -19.69
N ALA A 88 -14.59 16.11 -19.94
CA ALA A 88 -14.83 17.12 -20.96
C ALA A 88 -14.11 16.84 -22.28
N HIS A 89 -13.00 16.10 -22.26
CA HIS A 89 -12.14 15.86 -23.44
C HIS A 89 -12.16 14.37 -23.83
N ASP A 90 -13.37 13.84 -24.08
CA ASP A 90 -13.65 12.43 -24.41
C ASP A 90 -12.87 11.88 -25.62
N ALA A 91 -12.46 12.74 -26.56
CA ALA A 91 -11.85 12.34 -27.82
C ALA A 91 -10.40 11.85 -27.68
N ASP A 92 -9.69 12.26 -26.62
CA ASP A 92 -8.26 11.90 -26.40
C ASP A 92 -8.09 10.56 -25.67
N PHE A 93 -9.19 9.98 -25.15
CA PHE A 93 -9.25 8.68 -24.48
C PHE A 93 -9.89 7.60 -25.38
N ALA A 94 -9.80 7.77 -26.71
CA ALA A 94 -10.48 6.96 -27.72
C ALA A 94 -10.19 5.44 -27.58
N GLY A 95 -11.10 4.74 -26.90
CA GLY A 95 -11.26 3.29 -26.94
C GLY A 95 -12.75 2.97 -26.75
N GLY A 96 -13.39 2.43 -27.79
CA GLY A 96 -14.85 2.19 -27.84
C GLY A 96 -15.37 1.07 -26.93
N THR A 97 -14.82 0.89 -25.74
CA THR A 97 -15.23 -0.17 -24.80
C THR A 97 -16.13 0.40 -23.71
N LEU A 98 -17.30 -0.21 -23.50
CA LEU A 98 -18.25 0.12 -22.43
C LEU A 98 -17.57 0.29 -21.05
N LEU A 99 -16.54 -0.52 -20.79
CA LEU A 99 -15.75 -0.49 -19.56
C LEU A 99 -15.08 0.87 -19.30
N GLN A 100 -14.50 1.50 -20.33
CA GLN A 100 -13.83 2.80 -20.18
C GLN A 100 -14.85 3.91 -19.92
N THR A 101 -15.98 3.90 -20.61
CA THR A 101 -17.08 4.85 -20.37
C THR A 101 -17.66 4.68 -18.96
N SER A 102 -17.86 3.44 -18.50
CA SER A 102 -18.33 3.16 -17.14
C SER A 102 -17.36 3.64 -16.07
N PHE A 103 -16.06 3.38 -16.23
CA PHE A 103 -15.02 3.88 -15.31
C PHE A 103 -15.04 5.41 -15.23
N ARG A 104 -15.15 6.08 -16.38
CA ARG A 104 -15.16 7.54 -16.48
C ARG A 104 -16.36 8.18 -15.78
N VAL A 105 -17.56 7.62 -15.95
CA VAL A 105 -18.76 8.12 -15.29
C VAL A 105 -18.75 7.78 -13.79
N ALA A 106 -18.13 6.67 -13.39
CA ALA A 106 -18.02 6.26 -11.99
C ALA A 106 -17.03 7.10 -11.17
N ILE A 107 -16.12 7.84 -11.81
CA ILE A 107 -15.08 8.61 -11.08
C ILE A 107 -15.67 9.73 -10.21
N VAL A 108 -16.75 10.37 -10.66
CA VAL A 108 -17.42 11.45 -9.90
C VAL A 108 -18.09 10.93 -8.63
N PRO A 109 -18.99 9.93 -8.69
CA PRO A 109 -19.59 9.37 -7.48
C PRO A 109 -18.53 8.72 -6.57
N ASN A 110 -17.45 8.14 -7.12
CA ASN A 110 -16.33 7.63 -6.33
C ASN A 110 -15.64 8.74 -5.53
N ASN A 111 -15.25 9.85 -6.17
CA ASN A 111 -14.59 10.97 -5.50
C ASN A 111 -15.48 11.64 -4.45
N VAL A 112 -16.80 11.71 -4.70
CA VAL A 112 -17.76 12.19 -3.69
C VAL A 112 -17.78 11.25 -2.48
N PHE A 113 -17.80 9.94 -2.71
CA PHE A 113 -17.77 8.95 -1.63
C PHE A 113 -16.47 9.02 -0.82
N LEU A 114 -15.32 9.16 -1.47
CA LEU A 114 -14.03 9.40 -0.81
C LEU A 114 -14.01 10.70 -0.01
N GLY A 115 -14.67 11.75 -0.51
CA GLY A 115 -14.86 13.01 0.21
C GLY A 115 -15.66 12.81 1.49
N ILE A 116 -16.77 12.07 1.44
CA ILE A 116 -17.59 11.73 2.61
C ILE A 116 -16.76 10.92 3.62
N CYS A 117 -16.01 9.92 3.17
CA CYS A 117 -15.12 9.15 4.04
C CYS A 117 -14.05 10.04 4.69
N SER A 118 -13.49 10.99 3.95
CA SER A 118 -12.46 11.91 4.45
C SER A 118 -13.01 12.86 5.51
N VAL A 119 -14.18 13.47 5.25
CA VAL A 119 -14.87 14.33 6.23
C VAL A 119 -15.23 13.54 7.48
N TYR A 120 -15.73 12.30 7.32
CA TYR A 120 -16.06 11.46 8.46
C TYR A 120 -14.85 11.18 9.35
N LEU A 121 -13.69 10.80 8.77
CA LEU A 121 -12.47 10.52 9.53
C LEU A 121 -11.83 11.78 10.14
N LEU A 122 -12.09 12.96 9.56
CA LEU A 122 -11.72 14.24 10.17
C LEU A 122 -12.54 14.54 11.43
N MET A 123 -13.83 14.20 11.40
CA MET A 123 -14.75 14.38 12.53
C MET A 123 -14.60 13.29 13.60
N HIS A 124 -14.11 12.10 13.21
CA HIS A 124 -13.92 10.94 14.09
C HIS A 124 -12.47 10.41 14.01
N PRO A 125 -11.46 11.17 14.48
CA PRO A 125 -10.06 10.74 14.42
C PRO A 125 -9.79 9.46 15.22
N GLU A 126 -10.58 9.19 16.25
CA GLU A 126 -10.60 7.97 17.06
C GLU A 126 -11.21 6.75 16.34
N ALA A 127 -11.78 6.92 15.14
CA ALA A 127 -12.29 5.83 14.32
C ALA A 127 -11.24 4.72 14.25
N SER A 128 -11.58 3.48 14.57
CA SER A 128 -10.59 2.42 14.65
C SER A 128 -11.01 1.23 13.82
N LEU A 129 -10.02 0.59 13.20
CA LEU A 129 -10.19 -0.73 12.60
C LEU A 129 -10.58 -1.77 13.67
N THR A 130 -10.21 -1.53 14.93
CA THR A 130 -10.34 -2.47 16.05
C THR A 130 -11.23 -1.99 17.20
N SER A 131 -11.87 -0.81 17.13
CA SER A 131 -12.75 -0.35 18.22
C SER A 131 -13.87 -1.37 18.44
N PRO A 132 -14.11 -1.81 19.69
CA PRO A 132 -15.27 -2.60 20.01
C PRO A 132 -16.49 -1.70 19.82
N ALA A 133 -17.39 -2.07 18.93
CA ALA A 133 -18.72 -1.45 18.87
C ALA A 133 -19.30 -1.48 20.29
N THR A 134 -19.68 -0.32 20.82
CA THR A 134 -20.27 -0.19 22.15
C THR A 134 -21.46 -1.14 22.30
N THR A 135 -21.27 -2.13 23.18
CA THR A 135 -22.26 -2.99 23.86
C THR A 135 -23.50 -3.41 23.07
N ARG A 136 -23.30 -4.35 22.16
CA ARG A 136 -24.14 -5.56 22.09
C ARG A 136 -23.16 -6.71 22.03
N ARG A 137 -23.14 -7.63 23.01
CA ARG A 137 -22.24 -8.80 23.00
C ARG A 137 -22.33 -9.43 21.61
N PRO A 138 -21.33 -9.27 20.73
CA PRO A 138 -21.30 -10.06 19.53
C PRO A 138 -20.69 -11.37 20.00
N SER A 139 -21.48 -12.43 20.00
CA SER A 139 -20.89 -13.74 19.76
C SER A 139 -20.03 -13.57 18.52
N ILE A 140 -18.70 -13.70 18.64
CA ILE A 140 -17.83 -13.75 17.48
C ILE A 140 -18.30 -14.98 16.72
N ASP A 141 -19.09 -14.74 15.68
CA ASP A 141 -19.48 -15.77 14.75
C ASP A 141 -18.25 -16.04 13.88
N PHE A 142 -17.72 -17.24 14.00
CA PHE A 142 -16.46 -17.67 13.37
C PHE A 142 -16.43 -17.43 11.85
N GLY A 143 -17.61 -17.25 11.22
CA GLY A 143 -17.76 -16.88 9.82
C GLY A 143 -17.20 -15.50 9.43
N GLN A 144 -17.33 -14.45 10.27
CA GLN A 144 -16.92 -13.09 9.87
C GLN A 144 -15.42 -12.83 10.00
N ALA A 145 -14.76 -13.39 11.01
CA ALA A 145 -13.30 -13.36 11.13
C ALA A 145 -12.62 -14.17 10.00
N GLY A 146 -13.25 -15.27 9.58
CA GLY A 146 -12.85 -16.03 8.40
C GLY A 146 -12.92 -15.21 7.11
N LEU A 147 -14.01 -14.46 6.92
CA LEU A 147 -14.20 -13.60 5.75
C LEU A 147 -13.12 -12.50 5.66
N ALA A 148 -12.80 -11.82 6.76
CA ALA A 148 -11.76 -10.78 6.75
C ALA A 148 -10.37 -11.34 6.42
N ILE A 149 -10.03 -12.51 6.95
CA ILE A 149 -8.76 -13.19 6.65
C ILE A 149 -8.72 -13.64 5.19
N LEU A 150 -9.84 -14.15 4.68
CA LEU A 150 -9.98 -14.53 3.28
C LEU A 150 -9.80 -13.32 2.35
N LEU A 151 -10.41 -12.17 2.68
CA LEU A 151 -10.26 -10.93 1.91
C LEU A 151 -8.81 -10.44 1.91
N ILE A 152 -8.12 -10.48 3.05
CA ILE A 152 -6.70 -10.13 3.14
C ILE A 152 -5.86 -11.11 2.31
N ALA A 153 -6.11 -12.41 2.40
CA ALA A 153 -5.40 -13.42 1.62
C ALA A 153 -5.60 -13.22 0.11
N ILE A 154 -6.82 -12.92 -0.33
CA ILE A 154 -7.15 -12.60 -1.72
C ILE A 154 -6.40 -11.34 -2.17
N LEU A 155 -6.40 -10.28 -1.35
CA LEU A 155 -5.68 -9.04 -1.65
C LEU A 155 -4.17 -9.29 -1.84
N LEU A 156 -3.54 -10.03 -0.93
CA LEU A 156 -2.12 -10.36 -1.00
C LEU A 156 -1.80 -11.21 -2.24
N LEU A 157 -2.70 -12.14 -2.58
CA LEU A 157 -2.58 -12.97 -3.79
C LEU A 157 -2.73 -12.12 -5.06
N MET A 158 -3.70 -11.21 -5.11
CA MET A 158 -3.90 -10.28 -6.23
C MET A 158 -2.70 -9.36 -6.41
N SER A 159 -2.08 -8.88 -5.33
CA SER A 159 -0.85 -8.09 -5.39
C SER A 159 0.30 -8.89 -6.02
N ASN A 160 0.52 -10.14 -5.59
CA ASN A 160 1.54 -10.99 -6.22
C ASN A 160 1.24 -11.21 -7.71
N CYS A 161 -0.01 -11.53 -8.04
CA CYS A 161 -0.45 -11.72 -9.43
C CYS A 161 -0.15 -10.48 -10.27
N ALA A 162 -0.50 -9.28 -9.80
CA ALA A 162 -0.21 -8.02 -10.49
C ALA A 162 1.29 -7.82 -10.75
N GLY A 163 2.15 -8.07 -9.76
CA GLY A 163 3.61 -8.00 -9.92
C GLY A 163 4.15 -8.99 -10.95
N PHE A 164 3.70 -10.25 -10.91
CA PHE A 164 4.14 -11.28 -11.86
C PHE A 164 3.63 -11.02 -13.28
N LEU A 165 2.41 -10.50 -13.43
CA LEU A 165 1.88 -10.04 -14.72
C LEU A 165 2.68 -8.84 -15.24
N ALA A 166 3.12 -7.92 -14.39
CA ALA A 166 4.00 -6.82 -14.79
C ALA A 166 5.35 -7.30 -15.34
N ILE A 167 5.89 -8.43 -14.84
CA ILE A 167 7.07 -9.08 -15.45
C ILE A 167 6.72 -9.71 -16.80
N THR A 168 5.54 -10.33 -16.90
CA THR A 168 5.10 -11.02 -18.12
C THR A 168 4.89 -10.06 -19.28
N PHE A 169 4.22 -8.93 -19.02
CA PHE A 169 3.86 -7.91 -20.02
C PHE A 169 4.83 -6.73 -20.09
N GLY A 170 5.82 -6.70 -19.20
CA GLY A 170 6.85 -5.66 -19.15
C GLY A 170 7.90 -5.77 -20.27
N PRO A 171 9.01 -5.02 -20.14
CA PRO A 171 10.07 -4.98 -21.13
C PRO A 171 10.57 -6.36 -21.55
N GLN A 172 10.78 -6.55 -22.85
CA GLN A 172 11.29 -7.82 -23.38
C GLN A 172 12.74 -8.02 -22.90
N GLY A 173 12.96 -9.11 -22.19
CA GLY A 173 14.25 -9.48 -21.59
C GLY A 173 14.20 -10.90 -21.03
N ASN A 174 15.21 -11.29 -20.26
CA ASN A 174 15.25 -12.61 -19.63
C ASN A 174 14.23 -12.71 -18.47
N ARG A 175 12.99 -13.09 -18.82
CA ARG A 175 11.87 -13.21 -17.87
C ARG A 175 12.16 -14.24 -16.76
N GLY A 176 12.90 -15.30 -17.06
CA GLY A 176 13.29 -16.29 -16.04
C GLY A 176 14.09 -15.66 -14.90
N THR A 177 15.05 -14.80 -15.23
CA THR A 177 15.83 -14.04 -14.24
C THR A 177 14.95 -13.05 -13.47
N ALA A 178 14.03 -12.35 -14.15
CA ALA A 178 13.10 -11.42 -13.48
C ALA A 178 12.23 -12.12 -12.43
N TYR A 179 11.70 -13.32 -12.74
CA TYR A 179 10.91 -14.10 -11.80
C TYR A 179 11.71 -14.58 -10.59
N LEU A 180 12.96 -15.02 -10.79
CA LEU A 180 13.84 -15.42 -9.69
C LEU A 180 14.16 -14.25 -8.77
N TRP A 181 14.44 -13.08 -9.33
CA TRP A 181 14.67 -11.86 -8.55
C TRP A 181 13.43 -11.41 -7.79
N ALA A 182 12.25 -11.48 -8.40
CA ALA A 182 10.98 -11.20 -7.73
C ALA A 182 10.76 -12.11 -6.53
N MET A 183 10.94 -13.43 -6.70
CA MET A 183 10.80 -14.40 -5.61
C MET A 183 11.82 -14.17 -4.49
N MET A 184 13.06 -13.81 -4.83
CA MET A 184 14.09 -13.45 -3.85
C MET A 184 13.70 -12.20 -3.05
N CYS A 185 13.17 -11.18 -3.72
CA CYS A 185 12.73 -9.93 -3.08
C CYS A 185 11.52 -10.17 -2.16
N ILE A 186 10.53 -10.96 -2.61
CA ILE A 186 9.40 -11.36 -1.76
C ILE A 186 9.90 -12.12 -0.54
N ALA A 187 10.78 -13.11 -0.71
CA ALA A 187 11.28 -13.94 0.39
C ALA A 187 12.08 -13.13 1.42
N THR A 188 12.96 -12.24 0.95
CA THR A 188 13.76 -11.37 1.83
C THR A 188 12.87 -10.34 2.54
N GLY A 189 11.93 -9.71 1.83
CA GLY A 189 10.93 -8.84 2.41
C GLY A 189 10.10 -9.57 3.48
N ALA A 190 9.58 -10.76 3.15
CA ALA A 190 8.76 -11.56 4.06
C ALA A 190 9.52 -11.99 5.32
N LEU A 191 10.80 -12.32 5.21
CA LEU A 191 11.66 -12.59 6.36
C LEU A 191 11.76 -11.36 7.27
N VAL A 192 11.99 -10.17 6.70
CA VAL A 192 12.04 -8.92 7.45
C VAL A 192 10.69 -8.63 8.11
N GLY A 193 9.60 -8.75 7.37
CA GLY A 193 8.23 -8.57 7.87
C GLY A 193 7.89 -9.53 9.01
N PHE A 194 8.29 -10.80 8.88
CA PHE A 194 8.18 -11.82 9.93
C PHE A 194 8.90 -11.37 11.21
N LEU A 195 10.15 -10.93 11.11
CA LEU A 195 10.95 -10.49 12.28
C LEU A 195 10.25 -9.37 13.07
N PHE A 196 9.58 -8.43 12.38
CA PHE A 196 8.85 -7.35 13.02
C PHE A 196 7.46 -7.75 13.56
N ALA A 197 6.92 -8.88 13.11
CA ALA A 197 5.59 -9.34 13.49
C ALA A 197 5.57 -10.39 14.59
N VAL A 198 6.68 -11.09 14.88
CA VAL A 198 6.73 -12.12 15.94
C VAL A 198 6.39 -11.51 17.30
N PRO A 199 5.31 -11.96 17.97
CA PRO A 199 5.01 -11.54 19.33
C PRO A 199 5.98 -12.19 20.33
N ARG A 200 6.48 -11.43 21.32
CA ARG A 200 7.29 -11.98 22.42
C ARG A 200 6.43 -12.18 23.67
N VAL A 201 6.64 -13.31 24.34
CA VAL A 201 5.95 -13.68 25.60
C VAL A 201 6.76 -13.15 26.78
N ASN A 202 6.10 -12.52 27.75
CA ASN A 202 6.76 -12.06 28.98
C ASN A 202 6.89 -13.26 29.95
N PRO A 203 8.11 -13.76 30.21
CA PRO A 203 8.31 -14.94 31.08
C PRO A 203 8.03 -14.64 32.56
N SER A 204 7.89 -13.36 32.93
CA SER A 204 7.74 -12.89 34.32
C SER A 204 6.31 -12.94 34.85
N VAL A 205 5.31 -13.29 34.02
CA VAL A 205 3.89 -13.31 34.40
C VAL A 205 3.38 -14.77 34.39
N PRO A 206 3.26 -15.42 35.57
CA PRO A 206 2.79 -16.80 35.65
C PRO A 206 1.26 -16.85 35.71
N SER A 207 0.56 -16.44 34.64
CA SER A 207 -0.86 -16.81 34.40
C SER A 207 -1.33 -16.40 33.00
N ARG A 208 -2.34 -17.11 32.48
CA ARG A 208 -2.91 -17.16 31.12
C ARG A 208 -3.53 -15.85 30.56
N SER A 209 -3.21 -14.69 31.14
CA SER A 209 -3.61 -13.35 30.68
C SER A 209 -2.40 -12.52 30.23
N ALA A 210 -1.41 -13.17 29.62
CA ALA A 210 -0.12 -12.58 29.23
C ALA A 210 -0.12 -11.93 27.84
N LEU A 211 -1.25 -11.44 27.35
CA LEU A 211 -1.32 -10.60 26.14
C LEU A 211 -1.43 -9.13 26.57
N VAL A 212 -0.30 -8.59 27.03
CA VAL A 212 -0.13 -7.14 27.25
C VAL A 212 0.02 -6.47 25.88
N ALA A 213 -0.63 -5.31 25.68
CA ALA A 213 -0.44 -4.49 24.49
C ALA A 213 1.05 -4.19 24.30
N ASN A 214 1.57 -4.55 23.13
CA ASN A 214 3.00 -4.68 22.89
C ASN A 214 3.68 -3.29 22.77
N THR A 215 4.21 -2.74 23.87
CA THR A 215 5.06 -1.52 23.88
C THR A 215 6.37 -1.68 23.11
N ASN A 216 6.63 -2.90 22.63
CA ASN A 216 7.75 -3.31 21.80
C ASN A 216 7.74 -2.63 20.43
N ILE A 217 6.57 -2.34 19.82
CA ILE A 217 6.54 -1.61 18.54
C ILE A 217 6.94 -0.16 18.75
N GLU A 218 6.60 0.44 19.89
CA GLU A 218 7.05 1.78 20.23
C GLU A 218 8.57 1.82 20.39
N GLN A 219 9.16 0.84 21.09
CA GLN A 219 10.62 0.76 21.28
C GLN A 219 11.38 0.37 20.00
N VAL A 220 10.89 -0.59 19.22
CA VAL A 220 11.51 -0.98 17.94
C VAL A 220 11.33 0.12 16.91
N SER A 221 10.19 0.82 16.87
CA SER A 221 10.01 2.02 16.04
C SER A 221 10.95 3.13 16.48
N ASP A 222 11.19 3.30 17.78
CA ASP A 222 12.07 4.34 18.30
C ASP A 222 13.56 4.05 18.01
N TRP A 223 13.98 2.78 18.13
CA TRP A 223 15.28 2.30 17.62
C TRP A 223 15.33 2.48 16.10
N LEU A 224 14.36 1.93 15.36
CA LEU A 224 14.36 1.92 13.90
C LEU A 224 14.43 3.34 13.37
N THR A 225 13.70 4.29 13.94
CA THR A 225 13.75 5.71 13.58
C THR A 225 15.14 6.28 13.89
N LYS A 226 15.77 5.96 15.02
CA LYS A 226 17.15 6.40 15.34
C LYS A 226 18.20 5.80 14.41
N ILE A 227 18.03 4.55 13.96
CA ILE A 227 18.92 3.93 12.96
C ILE A 227 18.64 4.49 11.58
N LEU A 228 17.38 4.71 11.19
CA LEU A 228 17.02 5.23 9.86
C LEU A 228 17.44 6.69 9.72
N VAL A 229 17.28 7.49 10.79
CA VAL A 229 17.83 8.85 10.90
C VAL A 229 19.35 8.79 10.98
N GLY A 230 19.93 7.96 11.85
CA GLY A 230 21.38 7.86 12.05
C GLY A 230 22.12 7.38 10.81
N VAL A 231 21.84 6.15 10.35
CA VAL A 231 22.37 5.57 9.11
C VAL A 231 21.96 6.39 7.90
N GLY A 232 20.79 7.03 7.88
CA GLY A 232 20.41 7.98 6.84
C GLY A 232 21.34 9.20 6.80
N LEU A 233 21.60 9.84 7.94
CA LEU A 233 22.45 11.04 8.01
C LEU A 233 23.89 10.80 7.54
N ILE A 234 24.45 9.60 7.78
CA ILE A 234 25.84 9.28 7.39
C ILE A 234 25.97 8.47 6.11
N ASN A 235 25.02 7.58 5.79
CA ASN A 235 25.15 6.57 4.73
C ASN A 235 24.00 6.57 3.71
N PHE A 236 23.06 7.53 3.73
CA PHE A 236 21.93 7.56 2.79
C PHE A 236 22.39 7.52 1.32
N ARG A 237 23.50 8.20 0.99
CA ARG A 237 24.12 8.12 -0.34
C ARG A 237 24.59 6.71 -0.71
N GLN A 238 25.14 5.95 0.24
CA GLN A 238 25.64 4.60 0.00
C GLN A 238 24.48 3.60 -0.16
N ILE A 239 23.40 3.77 0.61
CA ILE A 239 22.18 2.96 0.44
C ILE A 239 21.56 3.21 -0.94
N GLY A 240 21.43 4.48 -1.34
CA GLY A 240 20.97 4.84 -2.68
C GLY A 240 21.85 4.24 -3.78
N GLY A 241 23.18 4.35 -3.64
CA GLY A 241 24.14 3.77 -4.58
C GLY A 241 24.09 2.24 -4.65
N PHE A 242 23.86 1.55 -3.52
CA PHE A 242 23.71 0.10 -3.48
C PHE A 242 22.45 -0.36 -4.22
N ILE A 243 21.31 0.29 -3.96
CA ILE A 243 20.05 -0.02 -4.64
C ILE A 243 20.15 0.31 -6.14
N ASP A 244 20.77 1.44 -6.48
CA ASP A 244 21.02 1.83 -7.87
C ASP A 244 21.91 0.81 -8.59
N GLY A 245 22.95 0.31 -7.92
CA GLY A 245 23.81 -0.77 -8.40
C GLY A 245 23.04 -2.06 -8.65
N LEU A 246 22.22 -2.52 -7.69
CA LEU A 246 21.37 -3.69 -7.87
C LEU A 246 20.41 -3.54 -9.06
N ALA A 247 19.85 -2.35 -9.27
CA ALA A 247 18.98 -2.07 -10.42
C ALA A 247 19.74 -2.11 -11.75
N VAL A 248 20.98 -1.61 -11.78
CA VAL A 248 21.86 -1.71 -12.97
C VAL A 248 22.21 -3.17 -13.26
N ASP A 249 22.63 -3.92 -12.25
CA ASP A 249 23.03 -5.33 -12.38
C ASP A 249 21.85 -6.20 -12.84
N LEU A 250 20.66 -5.94 -12.30
CA LEU A 250 19.45 -6.62 -12.72
C LEU A 250 19.08 -6.23 -14.17
N ALA A 251 19.11 -4.95 -14.54
CA ALA A 251 18.82 -4.53 -15.91
C ALA A 251 19.79 -5.16 -16.93
N GLN A 252 21.08 -5.27 -16.59
CA GLN A 252 22.06 -5.98 -17.40
C GLN A 252 21.75 -7.48 -17.48
N SER A 253 21.42 -8.12 -16.36
CA SER A 253 21.06 -9.55 -16.30
C SER A 253 19.78 -9.88 -17.07
N LEU A 254 18.87 -8.91 -17.19
CA LEU A 254 17.66 -9.00 -18.01
C LEU A 254 17.92 -8.74 -19.49
N GLY A 255 19.07 -8.18 -19.86
CA GLY A 255 19.37 -7.73 -21.22
C GLY A 255 18.62 -6.46 -21.63
N THR A 256 18.12 -5.68 -20.67
CA THR A 256 17.29 -4.49 -20.91
C THR A 256 18.06 -3.18 -20.74
N GLN A 257 19.38 -3.23 -20.52
CA GLN A 257 20.22 -2.06 -20.26
C GLN A 257 20.27 -1.03 -21.39
N ALA A 258 20.03 -1.45 -22.63
CA ALA A 258 19.96 -0.56 -23.78
C ALA A 258 18.59 0.16 -23.91
N ALA A 259 17.57 -0.36 -23.22
CA ALA A 259 16.23 0.24 -23.24
C ALA A 259 16.16 1.38 -22.20
N PRO A 260 15.57 2.54 -22.54
CA PRO A 260 15.41 3.67 -21.61
C PRO A 260 14.66 3.30 -20.31
N VAL A 261 13.83 2.25 -20.39
CA VAL A 261 13.00 1.77 -19.28
C VAL A 261 13.63 0.61 -18.49
N GLY A 262 14.76 0.05 -18.92
CA GLY A 262 15.32 -1.18 -18.33
C GLY A 262 15.73 -1.04 -16.86
N LYS A 263 16.53 -0.01 -16.54
CA LYS A 263 16.96 0.28 -15.16
C LYS A 263 15.79 0.72 -14.26
N PRO A 264 14.92 1.66 -14.66
CA PRO A 264 13.73 1.99 -13.88
C PRO A 264 12.83 0.79 -13.61
N PHE A 265 12.64 -0.11 -14.60
CA PHE A 265 11.88 -1.33 -14.42
C PHE A 265 12.52 -2.27 -13.39
N ALA A 266 13.84 -2.50 -13.49
CA ALA A 266 14.58 -3.31 -12.54
C ALA A 266 14.50 -2.77 -11.10
N LEU A 267 14.64 -1.45 -10.93
CA LEU A 267 14.50 -0.78 -9.64
C LEU A 267 13.09 -0.98 -9.06
N SER A 268 12.06 -0.71 -9.88
CA SER A 268 10.66 -0.87 -9.47
C SER A 268 10.34 -2.31 -9.09
N LEU A 269 10.87 -3.29 -9.83
CA LEU A 269 10.71 -4.72 -9.52
C LEU A 269 11.27 -5.05 -8.13
N ILE A 270 12.51 -4.65 -7.86
CA ILE A 270 13.17 -4.92 -6.57
C ILE A 270 12.37 -4.32 -5.41
N VAL A 271 12.03 -3.03 -5.51
CA VAL A 271 11.33 -2.31 -4.43
C VAL A 271 9.91 -2.86 -4.23
N TYR A 272 9.17 -3.09 -5.32
CA TYR A 272 7.80 -3.59 -5.26
C TYR A 272 7.72 -4.93 -4.54
N PHE A 273 8.49 -5.93 -5.02
CA PHE A 273 8.43 -7.28 -4.48
C PHE A 273 8.98 -7.36 -3.06
N PHE A 274 9.97 -6.55 -2.71
CA PHE A 274 10.45 -6.45 -1.34
C PHE A 274 9.38 -5.91 -0.38
N VAL A 275 8.69 -4.83 -0.76
CA VAL A 275 7.63 -4.22 0.07
C VAL A 275 6.42 -5.15 0.20
N VAL A 276 5.99 -5.77 -0.90
CA VAL A 276 4.91 -6.77 -0.89
C VAL A 276 5.27 -7.94 0.01
N GLY A 277 6.49 -8.47 -0.11
CA GLY A 277 7.01 -9.50 0.77
C GLY A 277 6.97 -9.08 2.24
N LEU A 278 7.44 -7.88 2.56
CA LEU A 278 7.44 -7.34 3.93
C LEU A 278 6.04 -7.28 4.53
N ILE A 279 5.07 -6.74 3.78
CA ILE A 279 3.68 -6.65 4.23
C ILE A 279 3.10 -8.06 4.42
N GLN A 280 3.36 -8.98 3.50
CA GLN A 280 2.90 -10.37 3.59
C GLN A 280 3.47 -11.08 4.81
N GLY A 281 4.80 -11.04 4.98
CA GLY A 281 5.48 -11.61 6.13
C GLY A 281 4.95 -11.04 7.44
N TYR A 282 4.74 -9.73 7.50
CA TYR A 282 4.20 -9.08 8.70
C TYR A 282 2.77 -9.51 9.01
N LEU A 283 1.87 -9.39 8.04
CA LEU A 283 0.45 -9.67 8.23
C LEU A 283 0.18 -11.15 8.50
N LEU A 284 0.80 -12.06 7.73
CA LEU A 284 0.64 -13.50 7.94
C LEU A 284 1.13 -13.91 9.33
N THR A 285 2.31 -13.45 9.73
CA THR A 285 2.85 -13.74 11.06
C THR A 285 1.92 -13.23 12.16
N ARG A 286 1.40 -12.01 12.03
CA ARG A 286 0.50 -11.44 13.03
C ARG A 286 -0.88 -12.10 13.03
N LEU A 287 -1.40 -12.54 11.89
CA LEU A 287 -2.70 -13.21 11.81
C LEU A 287 -2.65 -14.66 12.30
N PHE A 288 -1.57 -15.39 11.99
CA PHE A 288 -1.46 -16.82 12.33
C PHE A 288 -0.84 -17.08 13.70
N LEU A 289 0.25 -16.40 14.08
CA LEU A 289 0.86 -16.60 15.41
C LEU A 289 0.00 -16.02 16.53
N SER A 290 -0.63 -14.86 16.33
CA SER A 290 -1.55 -14.32 17.36
C SER A 290 -2.76 -15.23 17.58
N ARG A 291 -3.14 -16.05 16.59
CA ARG A 291 -4.20 -17.05 16.73
C ARG A 291 -3.77 -18.25 17.57
N GLN A 292 -2.53 -18.71 17.40
CA GLN A 292 -2.00 -19.87 18.12
C GLN A 292 -1.63 -19.58 19.59
N PHE A 293 -1.29 -18.32 19.91
CA PHE A 293 -1.02 -17.89 21.29
C PHE A 293 -2.23 -17.24 21.99
N GLY A 294 -3.40 -17.21 21.34
CA GLY A 294 -4.66 -16.79 21.97
C GLY A 294 -5.14 -17.85 22.99
N PRO A 295 -5.92 -17.45 24.03
CA PRO A 295 -6.46 -18.41 24.97
C PRO A 295 -7.31 -19.46 24.23
N PRO A 296 -7.17 -20.77 24.55
CA PRO A 296 -7.95 -21.81 23.93
C PRO A 296 -9.44 -21.54 24.15
N GLU A 297 -10.20 -21.60 23.07
CA GLU A 297 -11.65 -21.43 23.09
C GLU A 297 -12.27 -22.52 23.96
N GLY A 298 -12.83 -22.13 25.11
CA GLY A 298 -13.60 -23.05 25.95
C GLY A 298 -13.35 -23.01 27.46
N VAL A 299 -12.53 -22.09 27.99
CA VAL A 299 -12.43 -21.93 29.45
C VAL A 299 -12.88 -20.52 29.84
N THR A 300 -14.15 -20.39 30.19
CA THR A 300 -14.67 -19.23 30.92
C THR A 300 -14.16 -19.28 32.37
N PRO A 301 -13.76 -18.14 32.96
CA PRO A 301 -13.51 -18.04 34.39
C PRO A 301 -14.81 -18.24 35.21
#